data_AF-A0A916SA29-F1
#
_entry.id   AF-A0A916SA29-F1
#
_cell.length_a   1.000
_cell.length_b   1.000
_cell.length_c   1.000
_cell.angle_alpha   90.00
_cell.angle_beta   90.00
_cell.angle_gamma   90.00
#
_symmetry.space_group_name_H-M   'P 1'
#
loop_
_entity.id
_entity.type
_entity.pdbx_description
1 polymer ?
#
loop_
_entity_poly.entity_id
_entity_poly.type
_entity_poly.pdbx_seq_one_letter_code
_entity_poly.pdbx_strand_id
1 'polypeptide(L)'
;MSHAESIITDQVRERVRRDGVDLRTDRELAGRYVSDAVRRYSERALGGSVPLLADEAITTRQIVATLTGFGALQPFFDDPEIEEIWINGPNRVFVARDGVPELTTVELTDGEVRDLVERMLQSSGRRVDLSSPFVDASLPDGSRLHVVIPDAGTHE
;
A
#
# COMPACT_ATOMS: atom_id res chain seq x y z
N MET A 1 1.67 -5.39 11.49
CA MET A 1 2.84 -6.07 10.87
C MET A 1 3.67 -6.73 11.95
N SER A 2 4.07 -7.98 11.74
CA SER A 2 5.05 -8.65 12.60
C SER A 2 6.48 -8.12 12.36
N HIS A 3 7.39 -8.31 13.31
CA HIS A 3 8.80 -7.92 13.13
C HIS A 3 9.44 -8.62 11.93
N ALA A 4 9.06 -9.88 11.68
CA ALA A 4 9.52 -10.64 10.53
C ALA A 4 9.02 -10.05 9.20
N GLU A 5 7.74 -9.66 9.11
CA GLU A 5 7.18 -9.00 7.93
C GLU A 5 7.93 -7.71 7.59
N SER A 6 8.28 -6.89 8.58
CA SER A 6 9.05 -5.66 8.36
C SER A 6 10.43 -5.96 7.78
N ILE A 7 11.17 -6.92 8.36
CA ILE A 7 12.50 -7.30 7.89
C ILE A 7 12.45 -7.79 6.44
N ILE A 8 11.48 -8.65 6.13
CA ILE A 8 11.34 -9.22 4.78
C ILE A 8 10.94 -8.12 3.79
N THR A 9 10.01 -7.24 4.17
CA THR A 9 9.58 -6.11 3.34
C THR A 9 10.75 -5.17 3.01
N ASP A 10 11.58 -4.84 3.99
CA ASP A 10 12.75 -3.98 3.76
C ASP A 10 13.80 -4.64 2.86
N GLN A 11 14.03 -5.95 3.01
CA GLN A 11 14.90 -6.72 2.13
C GLN A 11 14.39 -6.72 0.69
N VAL A 12 13.08 -6.88 0.49
CA VAL A 12 12.48 -6.82 -0.85
C VAL A 12 12.64 -5.42 -1.42
N ARG A 13 12.32 -4.36 -0.66
CA ARG A 13 12.48 -2.96 -1.10
C ARG A 13 13.92 -2.64 -1.51
N GLU A 14 14.91 -3.10 -0.75
CA GLU A 14 16.32 -2.88 -1.08
C GLU A 14 16.73 -3.61 -2.35
N ARG A 15 16.30 -4.87 -2.51
CA ARG A 15 16.56 -5.65 -3.72
C ARG A 15 15.94 -4.99 -4.95
N VAL A 16 14.71 -4.50 -4.83
CA VAL A 16 13.98 -3.81 -5.90
C VAL A 16 14.67 -2.52 -6.31
N ARG A 17 15.14 -1.72 -5.33
CA ARG A 17 15.95 -0.51 -5.61
C ARG A 17 17.23 -0.83 -6.35
N ARG A 18 17.94 -1.88 -5.94
CA ARG A 18 19.15 -2.35 -6.61
C ARG A 18 18.88 -2.81 -8.04
N ASP A 19 17.79 -3.57 -8.22
CA ASP A 19 17.46 -4.20 -9.49
C ASP A 19 16.75 -3.21 -10.46
N GLY A 20 16.39 -2.01 -9.98
CA GLY A 20 15.74 -0.96 -10.77
C GLY A 20 14.32 -1.33 -11.22
N VAL A 21 13.66 -2.20 -10.46
CA VAL A 21 12.33 -2.75 -10.78
C VAL A 21 11.25 -1.93 -10.10
N ASP A 22 10.09 -1.79 -10.73
CA ASP A 22 8.89 -1.30 -10.06
C ASP A 22 7.91 -2.47 -9.82
N LEU A 23 7.83 -2.91 -8.56
CA LEU A 23 6.91 -3.99 -8.16
C LEU A 23 5.45 -3.52 -8.04
N ARG A 24 5.19 -2.21 -8.07
CA ARG A 24 3.85 -1.65 -7.80
C ARG A 24 2.88 -1.91 -8.94
N THR A 25 3.40 -2.13 -10.15
CA THR A 25 2.61 -2.37 -11.37
C THR A 25 2.56 -3.85 -11.77
N ASP A 26 3.43 -4.69 -11.19
CA ASP A 26 3.56 -6.10 -11.54
C ASP A 26 3.45 -6.99 -10.30
N ARG A 27 2.20 -7.39 -10.01
CA ARG A 27 1.88 -8.26 -8.88
C ARG A 27 2.53 -9.65 -8.99
N GLU A 28 2.70 -10.17 -10.21
CA GLU A 28 3.33 -11.47 -10.40
C GLU A 28 4.83 -11.40 -10.06
N LEU A 29 5.49 -10.35 -10.54
CA LEU A 29 6.89 -10.08 -10.22
C LEU A 29 7.09 -9.85 -8.73
N ALA A 30 6.22 -9.06 -8.10
CA ALA A 30 6.28 -8.85 -6.65
C ALA A 30 6.10 -10.16 -5.88
N GLY A 31 5.17 -11.03 -6.30
CA GLY A 31 5.02 -12.37 -5.77
C GLY A 31 6.34 -13.15 -5.78
N ARG A 32 7.04 -13.14 -6.92
CA ARG A 32 8.35 -13.81 -7.06
C ARG A 32 9.40 -13.23 -6.10
N TYR A 33 9.52 -11.90 -6.03
CA TYR A 33 10.48 -11.23 -5.15
C TYR A 33 10.22 -11.53 -3.67
N VAL A 34 8.95 -11.51 -3.26
CA VAL A 34 8.54 -11.80 -1.88
C VAL A 34 8.75 -13.27 -1.54
N SER A 35 8.32 -14.20 -2.39
CA SER A 35 8.52 -15.64 -2.15
C SER A 35 10.00 -15.99 -2.00
N ASP A 36 10.87 -15.39 -2.82
CA ASP A 36 12.33 -15.52 -2.68
C ASP A 36 12.87 -14.97 -1.35
N ALA A 37 12.32 -13.85 -0.87
CA ALA A 37 12.76 -13.24 0.38
C ALA A 37 12.26 -14.03 1.59
N VAL A 38 11.00 -14.48 1.58
CA VAL A 38 10.41 -15.35 2.60
C VAL A 38 11.19 -16.66 2.69
N ARG A 39 11.49 -17.33 1.57
CA ARG A 39 12.30 -18.56 1.57
C ARG A 39 13.66 -18.34 2.24
N ARG A 40 14.38 -17.27 1.89
CA ARG A 40 15.67 -16.94 2.49
C ARG A 40 15.57 -16.60 3.97
N TYR A 41 14.50 -15.95 4.39
CA TYR A 41 14.22 -15.69 5.80
C TYR A 41 14.00 -17.00 6.56
N SER A 42 13.19 -17.92 6.02
CA SER A 42 12.94 -19.23 6.62
C SER A 42 14.20 -20.09 6.73
N GLU A 43 15.08 -20.09 5.73
CA GLU A 43 16.38 -20.78 5.79
C GLU A 43 17.24 -20.26 6.97
N ARG A 44 17.24 -18.95 7.22
CA ARG A 44 17.93 -18.34 8.37
C ARG A 44 17.24 -18.66 9.69
N ALA A 45 15.91 -18.78 9.69
CA ALA A 45 15.13 -19.11 10.88
C ALA A 45 15.39 -20.55 11.34
N LEU A 46 15.52 -21.50 10.40
CA LEU A 46 15.91 -22.88 10.69
C LEU A 46 17.32 -22.98 11.29
N GLY A 47 18.22 -22.08 10.91
CA GLY A 47 19.54 -21.91 11.54
C GLY A 47 19.53 -21.20 12.89
N GLY A 48 18.35 -20.84 13.43
CA GLY A 48 18.19 -20.17 14.73
C GLY A 48 18.58 -18.69 14.76
N SER A 49 18.84 -18.07 13.60
CA SER A 49 19.31 -16.67 13.54
C SER A 49 18.18 -15.64 13.61
N VAL A 50 16.94 -16.04 13.28
CA VAL A 50 15.73 -15.21 13.34
C VAL A 50 14.53 -16.06 13.75
N PRO A 51 13.43 -15.47 14.25
CA PRO A 51 12.22 -16.23 14.60
C PRO A 51 11.58 -16.92 13.39
N LEU A 52 10.96 -18.09 13.61
CA LEU A 52 10.19 -18.80 12.60
C LEU A 52 8.93 -18.00 12.20
N LEU A 53 8.56 -18.11 10.93
CA LEU A 53 7.28 -17.64 10.44
C LEU A 53 6.19 -18.64 10.86
N ALA A 54 5.04 -18.12 11.29
CA ALA A 54 3.90 -18.97 11.62
C ALA A 54 3.30 -19.63 10.36
N ASP A 55 3.22 -18.88 9.25
CA ASP A 55 2.73 -19.35 7.96
C ASP A 55 3.36 -18.52 6.83
N GLU A 56 4.21 -19.16 6.02
CA GLU A 56 4.92 -18.51 4.91
C GLU A 56 3.98 -17.99 3.81
N ALA A 57 2.87 -18.69 3.56
CA ALA A 57 1.91 -18.32 2.52
C ALA A 57 1.12 -17.08 2.94
N ILE A 58 0.69 -17.01 4.21
CA ILE A 58 0.05 -15.82 4.77
C ILE A 58 1.02 -14.64 4.75
N THR A 59 2.25 -14.82 5.26
CA THR A 59 3.26 -13.76 5.27
C THR A 59 3.57 -13.28 3.84
N THR A 60 3.70 -14.20 2.88
CA THR A 60 3.91 -13.84 1.46
C THR A 60 2.76 -12.99 0.95
N ARG A 61 1.50 -13.41 1.13
CA ARG A 61 0.34 -12.64 0.66
C ARG A 61 0.28 -11.24 1.28
N GLN A 62 0.55 -11.13 2.58
CA GLN A 62 0.56 -9.85 3.29
C GLN A 62 1.63 -8.92 2.74
N ILE A 63 2.86 -9.40 2.57
CA ILE A 63 3.96 -8.57 2.04
C ILE A 63 3.71 -8.22 0.56
N VAL A 64 3.21 -9.15 -0.26
CA VAL A 64 2.83 -8.85 -1.65
C VAL A 64 1.74 -7.78 -1.67
N ALA A 65 0.72 -7.87 -0.83
CA ALA A 65 -0.30 -6.84 -0.71
C ALA A 65 0.29 -5.49 -0.26
N THR A 66 1.24 -5.49 0.67
CA THR A 66 1.98 -4.28 1.06
C THR A 66 2.78 -3.68 -0.10
N LEU A 67 3.30 -4.51 -1.01
CA LEU A 67 4.11 -4.05 -2.16
C LEU A 67 3.29 -3.75 -3.43
N THR A 68 2.10 -4.33 -3.58
CA THR A 68 1.32 -4.33 -4.85
C THR A 68 -0.15 -3.91 -4.71
N GLY A 69 -0.71 -3.89 -3.51
CA GLY A 69 -2.08 -3.47 -3.22
C GLY A 69 -2.14 -1.98 -2.91
N PHE A 70 -3.03 -1.55 -2.02
CA PHE A 70 -3.06 -0.17 -1.52
C PHE A 70 -2.05 0.09 -0.39
N GLY A 71 -1.02 -0.76 -0.28
CA GLY A 71 0.05 -0.62 0.70
C GLY A 71 -0.46 -0.69 2.13
N ALA A 72 -0.14 0.31 2.94
CA ALA A 72 -0.58 0.41 4.33
C ALA A 72 -2.10 0.51 4.50
N LEU A 73 -2.83 0.89 3.43
CA LEU A 73 -4.29 0.99 3.47
C LEU A 73 -5.02 -0.30 3.15
N GLN A 74 -4.33 -1.32 2.62
CA GLN A 74 -4.97 -2.56 2.22
C GLN A 74 -5.85 -3.19 3.32
N PRO A 75 -5.45 -3.22 4.61
CA PRO A 75 -6.31 -3.77 5.66
C PRO A 75 -7.67 -3.07 5.79
N PHE A 76 -7.76 -1.79 5.46
CA PHE A 76 -9.03 -1.04 5.50
C PHE A 76 -9.90 -1.33 4.28
N PHE A 77 -9.30 -1.58 3.12
CA PHE A 77 -10.03 -2.03 1.93
C PHE A 77 -10.54 -3.47 2.06
N ASP A 78 -9.84 -4.30 2.84
CA ASP A 78 -10.21 -5.70 3.06
C ASP A 78 -11.23 -5.87 4.21
N ASP A 79 -11.44 -4.84 5.03
CA ASP A 79 -12.39 -4.86 6.16
C ASP A 79 -13.79 -4.43 5.69
N PRO A 80 -14.78 -5.35 5.65
CA PRO A 80 -16.13 -5.04 5.17
C PRO A 80 -16.93 -4.11 6.10
N GLU A 81 -16.44 -3.84 7.32
CA GLU A 81 -17.07 -2.88 8.23
C GLU A 81 -16.64 -1.42 7.91
N ILE A 82 -15.61 -1.23 7.08
CA ILE A 82 -15.16 0.10 6.66
C ILE A 82 -16.00 0.61 5.49
N GLU A 83 -16.60 1.78 5.68
CA GLU A 83 -17.50 2.41 4.71
C GLU A 83 -16.77 3.46 3.85
N GLU A 84 -15.90 4.25 4.47
CA GLU A 84 -15.16 5.33 3.82
C GLU A 84 -13.71 5.40 4.31
N ILE A 85 -12.81 5.85 3.43
CA ILE A 85 -11.39 6.09 3.73
C ILE A 85 -11.05 7.50 3.23
N TRP A 86 -10.55 8.35 4.11
CA TRP A 86 -10.12 9.72 3.76
C TRP A 86 -8.62 9.89 3.99
N ILE A 87 -7.95 10.51 3.01
CA ILE A 87 -6.54 10.87 3.08
C ILE A 87 -6.43 12.38 2.90
N ASN A 88 -6.41 13.11 4.02
CA ASN A 88 -6.31 14.57 4.02
C ASN A 88 -4.85 15.08 4.09
N GLY A 89 -3.90 14.16 4.14
CA GLY A 89 -2.47 14.41 4.22
C GLY A 89 -1.74 13.13 4.62
N PRO A 90 -0.40 13.10 4.51
CA PRO A 90 0.38 11.88 4.74
C PRO A 90 0.22 11.30 6.16
N ASN A 91 -0.06 12.15 7.16
CA ASN A 91 -0.29 11.78 8.56
C ASN A 91 -1.76 11.96 9.01
N ARG A 92 -2.69 12.09 8.05
CA ARG A 92 -4.11 12.38 8.32
C ARG A 92 -4.99 11.43 7.52
N VAL A 93 -4.91 10.15 7.87
CA VAL A 93 -5.70 9.07 7.28
C VAL A 93 -6.80 8.67 8.25
N PHE A 94 -8.05 8.77 7.79
CA PHE A 94 -9.26 8.43 8.55
C PHE A 94 -10.01 7.30 7.88
N VAL A 95 -10.73 6.51 8.66
CA VAL A 95 -11.72 5.55 8.16
C VAL A 95 -13.05 5.77 8.86
N ALA A 96 -14.16 5.39 8.23
CA ALA A 96 -15.47 5.34 8.87
C ALA A 96 -15.93 3.90 9.07
N ARG A 97 -16.42 3.61 10.28
CA ARG A 97 -17.10 2.37 10.65
C ARG A 97 -18.43 2.73 11.30
N ASP A 98 -19.53 2.13 10.84
CA ASP A 98 -20.89 2.43 11.32
C ASP A 98 -21.21 3.95 11.30
N GLY A 99 -20.76 4.67 10.26
CA GLY A 99 -20.90 6.12 10.14
C GLY A 99 -20.03 6.96 11.10
N VAL A 100 -19.15 6.34 11.89
CA VAL A 100 -18.27 7.04 12.84
C VAL A 100 -16.85 7.15 12.28
N PRO A 101 -16.31 8.37 12.06
CA PRO A 101 -14.95 8.54 11.60
C PRO A 101 -13.91 8.36 12.71
N GLU A 102 -12.84 7.62 12.43
CA GLU A 102 -11.71 7.37 13.32
C GLU A 102 -10.37 7.66 12.63
N LEU A 103 -9.43 8.27 13.36
CA LEU A 103 -8.06 8.49 12.88
C LEU A 103 -7.28 7.18 12.97
N THR A 104 -6.66 6.78 11.87
CA THR A 104 -5.84 5.56 11.83
C THR A 104 -4.42 5.82 12.35
N THR A 105 -3.68 4.74 12.59
CA THR A 105 -2.24 4.78 12.89
C THR A 105 -1.36 4.76 11.64
N VAL A 106 -1.95 4.86 10.45
CA VAL A 106 -1.20 4.84 9.19
C VAL A 106 -0.53 6.18 8.96
N GLU A 107 0.78 6.13 8.79
CA GLU A 107 1.61 7.23 8.33
C GLU A 107 2.14 6.92 6.94
N LEU A 108 1.96 7.88 6.04
CA LEU A 108 2.42 7.87 4.66
C LEU A 108 3.41 9.01 4.46
N THR A 109 4.09 8.98 3.33
CA THR A 109 4.82 10.12 2.75
C THR A 109 4.02 10.76 1.62
N ASP A 110 4.32 12.00 1.23
CA ASP A 110 3.70 12.64 0.07
C ASP A 110 3.87 11.82 -1.23
N GLY A 111 5.03 11.17 -1.37
CA GLY A 111 5.30 10.25 -2.47
C GLY A 111 4.38 9.04 -2.44
N GLU A 112 4.17 8.43 -1.27
CA GLU A 112 3.26 7.28 -1.13
C GLU A 112 1.80 7.64 -1.40
N VAL A 113 1.34 8.84 -1.00
CA VAL A 113 -0.01 9.33 -1.34
C VAL A 113 -0.15 9.48 -2.86
N ARG A 114 0.84 10.08 -3.53
CA ARG A 114 0.85 10.22 -4.99
C ARG A 114 0.83 8.87 -5.69
N ASP A 115 1.72 7.96 -5.28
CA ASP A 115 1.83 6.61 -5.83
C ASP A 115 0.53 5.82 -5.66
N LEU A 116 -0.16 6.02 -4.53
CA LEU A 116 -1.47 5.40 -4.26
C LEU A 116 -2.54 5.92 -5.22
N VAL A 117 -2.66 7.25 -5.37
CA VAL A 117 -3.60 7.89 -6.28
C VAL A 117 -3.38 7.43 -7.73
N GLU A 118 -2.13 7.42 -8.20
CA GLU A 118 -1.78 6.96 -9.54
C GLU A 118 -2.21 5.50 -9.77
N ARG A 119 -1.96 4.63 -8.78
CA ARG A 119 -2.36 3.22 -8.82
C ARG A 119 -3.88 3.06 -8.86
N MET A 120 -4.60 3.80 -8.03
CA MET A 120 -6.06 3.74 -7.99
C MET A 120 -6.70 4.22 -9.30
N LEU A 121 -6.09 5.18 -9.99
CA LEU A 121 -6.58 5.69 -11.26
C LEU A 121 -6.20 4.81 -12.45
N GLN A 122 -5.20 3.92 -12.31
CA GLN A 122 -4.65 3.09 -13.38
C GLN A 122 -5.72 2.26 -14.10
N SER A 123 -6.63 1.61 -13.36
CA SER A 123 -7.70 0.78 -13.92
C SER A 123 -8.73 1.59 -14.71
N SER A 124 -8.94 2.86 -14.33
CA SER A 124 -9.91 3.76 -14.97
C SER A 124 -9.35 4.48 -16.19
N GLY A 125 -8.02 4.47 -16.38
CA GLY A 125 -7.33 5.26 -17.41
C GLY A 125 -7.36 6.77 -17.18
N ARG A 126 -7.83 7.22 -16.01
CA ARG A 126 -7.90 8.64 -15.64
C ARG A 126 -6.57 9.11 -15.04
N ARG A 127 -6.40 10.43 -14.97
CA ARG A 127 -5.23 11.09 -14.39
C ARG A 127 -5.67 12.34 -13.62
N VAL A 128 -4.84 12.73 -12.66
CA VAL A 128 -4.98 13.98 -11.91
C VAL A 128 -3.61 14.65 -11.84
N ASP A 129 -3.57 15.93 -12.16
CA ASP A 129 -2.35 16.74 -12.14
C ASP A 129 -2.72 18.22 -11.99
N LEU A 130 -1.73 19.11 -11.99
CA LEU A 130 -1.97 20.54 -11.79
C LEU A 130 -2.82 21.19 -12.89
N SER A 131 -2.92 20.58 -14.08
CA SER A 131 -3.79 21.07 -15.17
C SER A 131 -5.22 20.54 -15.07
N SER A 132 -5.42 19.39 -14.41
CA SER A 132 -6.72 18.81 -14.09
C SER A 132 -6.72 18.38 -12.60
N PRO A 133 -6.95 19.33 -11.67
CA PRO A 133 -6.68 19.14 -10.24
C PRO A 133 -7.74 18.31 -9.53
N PHE A 134 -8.76 17.80 -10.21
CA PHE A 134 -9.77 16.94 -9.62
C PHE A 134 -10.07 15.75 -10.52
N VAL A 135 -10.41 14.61 -9.93
CA VAL A 135 -10.85 13.41 -10.65
C VAL A 135 -11.80 12.56 -9.80
N ASP A 136 -12.84 12.06 -10.46
CA ASP A 136 -13.71 10.99 -9.96
C ASP A 136 -13.47 9.71 -10.76
N ALA A 137 -13.37 8.57 -10.07
CA ALA A 137 -13.18 7.26 -10.66
C ALA A 137 -13.92 6.16 -9.89
N SER A 138 -14.12 5.03 -10.55
CA SER A 138 -14.55 3.77 -9.91
C SER A 138 -13.35 2.84 -9.83
N LEU A 139 -13.11 2.28 -8.65
CA LEU A 139 -12.07 1.29 -8.42
C LEU A 139 -12.53 -0.11 -8.86
N PRO A 140 -11.61 -1.07 -9.07
CA PRO A 140 -11.95 -2.42 -9.53
C PRO A 140 -12.88 -3.20 -8.59
N ASP A 141 -12.89 -2.86 -7.30
CA ASP A 141 -13.76 -3.44 -6.28
C ASP A 141 -15.17 -2.82 -6.28
N GLY A 142 -15.42 -1.81 -7.13
CA GLY A 142 -16.69 -1.08 -7.22
C GLY A 142 -16.78 0.14 -6.32
N SER A 143 -15.81 0.37 -5.43
CA SER A 143 -15.75 1.57 -4.61
C SER A 143 -15.49 2.82 -5.47
N ARG A 144 -15.80 4.01 -4.91
CA ARG A 144 -15.63 5.30 -5.60
C ARG A 144 -14.41 6.03 -5.05
N LEU A 145 -13.60 6.56 -5.96
CA LEU A 145 -12.48 7.43 -5.64
C LEU A 145 -12.79 8.86 -6.06
N HIS A 146 -12.56 9.80 -5.16
CA HIS A 146 -12.53 11.24 -5.43
C HIS A 146 -11.17 11.79 -4.99
N VAL A 147 -10.47 12.50 -5.88
CA VAL A 147 -9.17 13.11 -5.58
C VAL A 147 -9.19 14.58 -5.98
N VAL A 148 -8.65 15.43 -5.11
CA VAL A 148 -8.45 16.86 -5.35
C VAL A 148 -7.01 17.23 -5.00
N ILE A 149 -6.32 17.88 -5.93
CA ILE A 149 -5.05 18.56 -5.69
C ILE A 149 -5.39 20.01 -5.35
N PRO A 150 -5.15 20.46 -4.10
CA PRO A 150 -5.43 21.85 -3.74
C PRO A 150 -4.57 22.80 -4.58
N ASP A 151 -5.16 23.94 -4.93
CA ASP A 151 -4.46 24.98 -5.69
C ASP A 151 -3.28 25.52 -4.86
N ALA A 152 -2.14 25.77 -5.49
CA ALA A 152 -0.99 26.41 -4.81
C ALA A 152 -1.25 27.89 -4.47
N GLY A 153 -2.43 28.42 -4.80
CA GLY A 153 -2.85 29.79 -4.59
C GLY A 153 -3.80 29.95 -3.41
N THR A 154 -3.37 30.77 -2.45
CA THR A 154 -4.13 31.37 -1.32
C THR A 154 -3.92 30.69 0.03
N HIS A 155 -2.71 30.86 0.55
CA HIS A 155 -2.55 31.24 1.96
C HIS A 155 -2.47 32.77 2.00
N GLU A 156 -3.60 33.43 2.24
CA GLU A 156 -3.64 34.76 2.88
C GLU A 156 -4.22 34.59 4.28
#